data_AF-A0AAJ4TUW7-F1
#
_entry.id   AF-A0AAJ4TUW7-F1
#
_cell.length_a   1.000
_cell.length_b   1.000
_cell.length_c   1.000
_cell.angle_alpha   90.00
_cell.angle_beta   90.00
_cell.angle_gamma   90.00
#
_symmetry.space_group_name_H-M   'P 1'
#
loop_
_entity.id
_entity.type
_entity.pdbx_description
1 polymer ?
#
loop_
_entity_poly.entity_id
_entity_poly.type
_entity_poly.pdbx_seq_one_letter_code
_entity_poly.pdbx_strand_id
1 'polypeptide(L)'
;MRDVTVHDCPKRMACQSGNKCGNFTITHRKGELENLESIINSLTVNYQKTLSIVQHDKSYTHMLSEIKNKISNLNVIKERALSKRNDLTPIRIFDYIDESIKLPHTLSELFAIEQHKIESSKA
;
A
#
# COMPACT_ATOMS: atom_id res chain seq x y z
N MET A 1 -11.32 -8.77 -17.12
CA MET A 1 -10.58 -7.57 -16.64
C MET A 1 -11.40 -6.98 -15.49
N ARG A 2 -10.90 -6.99 -14.24
CA ARG A 2 -11.68 -6.45 -13.09
C ARG A 2 -11.80 -4.93 -13.27
N ASP A 3 -13.01 -4.46 -13.53
CA ASP A 3 -13.28 -3.06 -13.76
C ASP A 3 -13.24 -2.32 -12.41
N VAL A 4 -12.07 -1.72 -12.11
CA VAL A 4 -11.78 -1.04 -10.84
C VAL A 4 -12.41 0.36 -10.79
N THR A 5 -13.36 0.66 -11.68
CA THR A 5 -14.02 1.96 -11.84
C THR A 5 -15.40 2.03 -11.16
N VAL A 6 -15.91 0.91 -10.65
CA VAL A 6 -17.29 0.79 -10.10
C VAL A 6 -17.51 1.60 -8.80
N HIS A 7 -16.45 2.15 -8.20
CA HIS A 7 -16.57 3.03 -7.04
C HIS A 7 -15.99 4.41 -7.37
N ASP A 8 -16.86 5.29 -7.84
CA ASP A 8 -16.65 6.71 -8.13
C ASP A 8 -15.85 7.45 -7.05
N CYS A 9 -14.52 7.35 -7.10
CA CYS A 9 -13.65 8.39 -6.57
C CYS A 9 -13.22 9.25 -7.78
N PRO A 10 -13.92 10.35 -8.07
CA PRO A 10 -13.60 11.20 -9.23
C PRO A 10 -12.20 11.83 -9.15
N LYS A 11 -11.49 11.67 -8.02
CA LYS A 11 -10.10 12.07 -7.84
C LYS A 11 -9.27 10.94 -7.24
N ARG A 12 -8.70 10.08 -8.08
CA ARG A 12 -7.52 9.26 -7.72
C ARG A 12 -6.40 10.08 -7.04
N MET A 13 -6.37 11.40 -7.26
CA MET A 13 -5.46 12.36 -6.63
C MET A 13 -5.67 12.57 -5.13
N ALA A 14 -6.90 12.49 -4.60
CA ALA A 14 -7.16 12.79 -3.19
C ALA A 14 -6.48 11.79 -2.25
N CYS A 15 -6.50 10.51 -2.63
CA CYS A 15 -5.83 9.42 -1.91
C CYS A 15 -4.31 9.58 -1.84
N GLN A 16 -3.68 10.12 -2.88
CA GLN A 16 -2.23 10.35 -2.94
C GLN A 16 -1.80 11.70 -2.34
N SER A 17 -2.76 12.59 -2.05
CA SER A 17 -2.50 13.95 -1.54
C SER A 17 -2.33 14.05 -0.02
N GLY A 18 -2.50 12.94 0.72
CA GLY A 18 -2.46 12.91 2.19
C GLY A 18 -3.73 13.39 2.90
N ASN A 19 -4.79 13.69 2.13
CA ASN A 19 -6.09 14.04 2.68
C ASN A 19 -6.88 12.78 3.09
N LYS A 20 -7.75 12.91 4.09
CA LYS A 20 -8.65 11.81 4.50
C LYS A 20 -9.60 11.48 3.35
N CYS A 21 -9.62 10.22 2.92
CA CYS A 21 -10.54 9.72 1.92
C CYS A 21 -11.20 8.44 2.45
N GLY A 22 -12.53 8.41 2.52
CA GLY A 22 -13.29 7.24 2.98
C GLY A 22 -13.18 6.03 2.05
N ASN A 23 -12.83 6.25 0.78
CA ASN A 23 -12.68 5.20 -0.23
C ASN A 23 -11.22 4.71 -0.35
N PHE A 24 -10.29 5.28 0.41
CA PHE A 24 -8.90 4.87 0.34
C PHE A 24 -8.72 3.49 0.98
N THR A 25 -8.19 2.56 0.19
CA THR A 25 -7.91 1.18 0.62
C THR A 25 -6.44 0.87 0.37
N ILE A 26 -5.76 0.39 1.41
CA ILE A 26 -4.39 -0.12 1.31
C ILE A 26 -4.46 -1.57 0.85
N THR A 27 -3.69 -1.91 -0.17
CA THR A 27 -3.76 -3.23 -0.83
C THR A 27 -2.54 -4.11 -0.55
N HIS A 28 -1.54 -3.57 0.16
CA HIS A 28 -0.26 -4.21 0.46
C HIS A 28 0.50 -4.66 -0.79
N ARG A 29 0.26 -4.02 -1.93
CA ARG A 29 1.00 -4.29 -3.17
C ARG A 29 2.46 -3.88 -2.98
N LYS A 30 3.38 -4.64 -3.58
CA LYS A 30 4.81 -4.33 -3.60
C LYS A 30 5.01 -2.90 -4.14
N GLY A 31 5.76 -2.07 -3.44
CA GLY A 31 5.99 -0.66 -3.80
C GLY A 31 5.00 0.34 -3.17
N GLU A 32 3.86 -0.11 -2.64
CA GLU A 32 2.84 0.78 -2.07
C GLU A 32 3.32 1.43 -0.75
N LEU A 33 4.01 0.66 0.09
CA LEU A 33 4.55 1.15 1.37
C LEU A 33 5.74 2.08 1.14
N GLU A 34 6.65 1.73 0.23
CA GLU A 34 7.82 2.52 -0.14
C GLU A 34 7.39 3.87 -0.74
N ASN A 35 6.35 3.87 -1.57
CA ASN A 35 5.79 5.11 -2.13
C ASN A 35 5.14 5.96 -1.04
N LEU A 36 4.43 5.35 -0.08
CA LEU A 36 3.85 6.07 1.05
C LEU A 36 4.92 6.76 1.91
N GLU A 37 6.03 6.06 2.18
CA GLU A 37 7.18 6.62 2.90
C GLU A 37 7.85 7.78 2.13
N SER A 38 8.04 7.61 0.82
CA SER A 38 8.56 8.68 -0.05
C SER A 38 7.70 9.95 0.00
N ILE A 39 6.38 9.80 -0.05
CA ILE A 39 5.44 10.93 0.05
C ILE A 39 5.55 11.61 1.43
N ILE A 40 5.60 10.84 2.52
CA ILE A 40 5.76 11.38 3.89
C ILE A 40 7.08 12.18 4.00
N ASN A 41 8.18 11.65 3.47
CA ASN A 41 9.48 12.32 3.48
C ASN A 41 9.46 13.63 2.70
N SER A 42 8.89 13.61 1.49
CA SER A 42 8.71 14.81 0.66
C SER A 42 7.88 15.90 1.38
N LEU A 43 6.76 15.51 2.00
CA LEU A 43 5.94 16.43 2.78
C LEU A 43 6.68 16.98 4.01
N THR A 44 7.53 16.17 4.65
CA THR A 44 8.34 16.61 5.80
C THR A 44 9.36 17.66 5.39
N VAL A 45 10.03 17.48 4.24
CA VAL A 45 10.92 18.50 3.67
C VAL A 45 10.14 19.79 3.36
N ASN A 46 8.96 19.67 2.75
CA ASN A 46 8.11 20.83 2.46
C ASN A 46 7.61 21.53 3.73
N TYR A 47 7.32 20.78 4.79
CA TYR A 47 6.95 21.33 6.09
C TYR A 47 8.08 22.19 6.65
N GLN A 48 9.32 21.71 6.65
CA GLN A 48 10.48 22.46 7.13
C GLN A 48 10.72 23.76 6.34
N LYS A 49 10.61 23.69 5.00
CA LYS A 49 10.69 24.89 4.15
C LYS A 49 9.60 25.90 4.49
N THR A 50 8.35 25.43 4.60
CA THR A 50 7.20 26.30 4.92
C THR A 50 7.32 26.88 6.33
N LEU A 51 7.88 26.13 7.28
CA LEU A 51 8.11 26.61 8.66
C LEU A 51 9.07 27.81 8.68
N SER A 52 10.15 27.77 7.88
CA SER A 52 11.08 28.90 7.76
C SER A 52 10.43 30.14 7.14
N ILE A 53 9.50 29.95 6.18
CA ILE A 53 8.74 31.06 5.58
C ILE A 53 7.77 31.66 6.59
N VAL A 54 7.06 30.84 7.37
CA VAL A 54 6.08 31.28 8.37
C VAL A 54 6.71 32.15 9.48
N GLN A 55 8.00 31.94 9.78
CA GLN A 55 8.73 32.81 10.71
C GLN A 55 8.80 34.26 10.24
N HIS A 56 8.77 34.49 8.93
CA HIS A 56 8.84 35.82 8.31
C HIS A 56 7.50 36.31 7.78
N ASP A 57 6.61 35.41 7.34
CA ASP A 57 5.28 35.72 6.81
C ASP A 57 4.21 34.77 7.35
N LYS A 58 3.39 35.31 8.26
CA LYS A 58 2.31 34.56 8.92
C LYS A 58 1.17 34.18 7.98
N SER A 59 1.07 34.73 6.77
CA SER A 59 0.02 34.33 5.81
C SER A 59 0.09 32.85 5.44
N TYR A 60 1.27 32.24 5.52
CA TYR A 60 1.51 30.82 5.23
C TYR A 60 1.15 29.86 6.39
N THR A 61 0.65 30.37 7.52
CA THR A 61 0.32 29.54 8.70
C THR A 61 -0.74 28.47 8.37
N HIS A 62 -1.72 28.81 7.53
CA HIS A 62 -2.74 27.85 7.08
C HIS A 62 -2.11 26.71 6.27
N MET A 63 -1.23 27.04 5.32
CA MET A 63 -0.52 26.06 4.50
C MET A 63 0.34 25.11 5.35
N LEU A 64 1.03 25.64 6.36
CA LEU A 64 1.81 24.84 7.30
C LEU A 64 0.94 23.84 8.07
N SER A 65 -0.24 24.28 8.52
CA SER A 65 -1.23 23.43 9.19
C SER A 65 -1.75 22.31 8.28
N GLU A 66 -2.03 22.63 7.01
CA GLU A 66 -2.46 21.62 6.02
C GLU A 66 -1.39 20.55 5.78
N ILE A 67 -0.13 20.94 5.62
CA ILE A 67 0.98 19.99 5.45
C ILE A 67 1.10 19.10 6.69
N LYS A 68 1.02 19.67 7.89
CA LYS A 68 1.04 18.92 9.15
C LYS A 68 -0.09 17.89 9.22
N ASN A 69 -1.31 18.29 8.85
CA ASN A 69 -2.47 17.40 8.84
C ASN A 69 -2.30 16.25 7.83
N LYS A 70 -1.75 16.53 6.65
CA LYS A 70 -1.45 15.52 5.64
C LYS A 70 -0.44 14.49 6.12
N ILE A 71 0.66 14.94 6.74
CA ILE A 71 1.67 14.04 7.33
C ILE A 71 1.04 13.16 8.41
N SER A 72 0.25 13.75 9.32
CA SER A 72 -0.44 13.01 10.39
C SER A 72 -1.35 11.92 9.83
N ASN A 73 -2.16 12.24 8.82
CA ASN A 73 -3.05 11.26 8.19
C ASN A 73 -2.29 10.12 7.53
N LEU A 74 -1.22 10.43 6.79
CA LEU A 74 -0.40 9.42 6.12
C LEU A 74 0.33 8.51 7.12
N ASN A 75 0.77 9.04 8.26
CA ASN A 75 1.34 8.22 9.33
C ASN A 75 0.29 7.27 9.93
N VAL A 76 -0.94 7.73 10.17
CA VAL A 76 -2.02 6.84 10.63
C VAL A 76 -2.29 5.72 9.61
N ILE A 77 -2.26 6.05 8.32
CA ILE A 77 -2.38 5.09 7.22
C ILE A 77 -1.23 4.08 7.25
N LYS A 78 0.01 4.54 7.41
CA LYS A 78 1.21 3.71 7.51
C LYS A 78 1.12 2.73 8.68
N GLU A 79 0.84 3.23 9.87
CA GLU A 79 0.72 2.43 11.09
C GLU A 79 -0.37 1.35 10.94
N ARG A 80 -1.53 1.70 10.39
CA ARG A 80 -2.60 0.74 10.11
C ARG A 80 -2.20 -0.28 9.05
N ALA A 81 -1.44 0.12 8.02
CA ALA A 81 -0.92 -0.79 7.01
C ALA A 81 0.04 -1.82 7.64
N LEU A 82 0.95 -1.35 8.50
CA LEU A 82 1.94 -2.17 9.18
C LEU A 82 1.28 -3.10 10.20
N SER A 83 0.36 -2.59 11.03
CA SER A 83 -0.43 -3.41 11.96
C SER A 83 -1.19 -4.49 11.21
N LYS A 84 -1.94 -4.15 10.14
CA LYS A 84 -2.64 -5.19 9.36
C LYS A 84 -1.69 -6.16 8.67
N ARG A 85 -0.51 -5.73 8.23
CA ARG A 85 0.50 -6.63 7.65
C ARG A 85 1.02 -7.62 8.70
N ASN A 86 1.24 -7.16 9.93
CA ASN A 86 1.69 -8.00 11.06
C ASN A 86 0.54 -8.87 11.61
N ASP A 87 -0.71 -8.39 11.57
CA ASP A 87 -1.88 -9.16 11.97
C ASP A 87 -2.26 -10.21 10.92
N LEU A 88 -1.97 -9.95 9.64
CA LEU A 88 -2.12 -10.89 8.52
C LEU A 88 -0.90 -11.81 8.35
N THR A 89 0.01 -11.89 9.31
CA THR A 89 1.08 -12.90 9.27
C THR A 89 0.43 -14.28 9.36
N PRO A 90 0.47 -15.11 8.29
CA PRO A 90 -0.13 -16.44 8.36
C PRO A 90 0.72 -17.28 9.30
N ILE A 91 0.14 -17.68 10.43
CA ILE A 91 0.71 -18.71 11.30
C ILE A 91 0.67 -20.01 10.51
N ARG A 92 1.83 -20.65 10.35
CA ARG A 92 1.91 -21.98 9.73
C ARG A 92 1.17 -22.96 10.63
N ILE A 93 0.05 -23.49 10.16
CA ILE A 93 -0.77 -24.45 10.94
C ILE A 93 -0.13 -25.84 10.94
N PHE A 94 0.72 -26.15 9.95
CA PHE A 94 1.43 -27.42 9.85
C PHE A 94 2.89 -27.19 9.45
N ASP A 95 3.80 -27.88 10.14
CA ASP A 95 5.14 -28.16 9.63
C ASP A 95 5.00 -29.22 8.55
N TYR A 96 5.55 -28.95 7.36
CA TYR A 96 5.53 -29.93 6.29
C TYR A 96 6.43 -31.10 6.68
N ILE A 97 5.80 -32.20 7.09
CA ILE A 97 6.39 -33.53 7.02
C ILE A 97 5.86 -34.16 5.73
N ASP A 98 6.82 -34.62 4.94
CA ASP A 98 6.75 -35.44 3.73
C ASP A 98 6.64 -34.78 2.34
N GLU A 99 7.69 -35.04 1.57
CA GLU A 99 7.98 -34.63 0.19
C GLU A 99 7.26 -35.48 -0.88
N SER A 100 6.24 -36.27 -0.54
CA SER A 100 5.64 -37.18 -1.52
C SER A 100 4.15 -36.88 -1.80
N ILE A 101 3.97 -36.08 -2.86
CA ILE A 101 2.81 -36.09 -3.77
C ILE A 101 1.49 -35.57 -3.15
N LYS A 102 1.32 -34.23 -3.17
CA LYS A 102 -0.01 -33.62 -3.07
C LYS A 102 -0.69 -33.64 -4.43
N LEU A 103 -1.82 -34.33 -4.54
CA LEU A 103 -2.75 -34.13 -5.67
C LEU A 103 -3.29 -32.68 -5.61
N PRO A 104 -3.49 -32.01 -6.76
CA PRO A 104 -4.00 -30.65 -6.80
C PRO A 104 -5.42 -30.59 -6.22
N HIS A 105 -5.66 -29.65 -5.31
CA HIS A 105 -6.95 -29.48 -4.63
C HIS A 105 -7.91 -28.58 -5.42
N THR A 106 -7.38 -27.79 -6.36
CA THR A 106 -8.17 -26.90 -7.22
C THR A 106 -7.82 -27.07 -8.69
N LEU A 107 -8.80 -26.77 -9.56
CA LEU A 107 -8.55 -26.73 -11.01
C LEU A 107 -7.43 -25.75 -11.37
N SER A 108 -7.34 -24.62 -10.69
CA SER A 108 -6.26 -23.64 -10.85
C SER A 108 -4.86 -24.20 -10.53
N GLU A 109 -4.74 -25.05 -9.51
CA GLU A 109 -3.48 -25.72 -9.18
C GLU A 109 -3.13 -26.78 -10.22
N LEU A 110 -4.10 -27.56 -10.68
CA LEU A 110 -3.89 -28.52 -11.76
C LEU A 110 -3.42 -27.80 -13.03
N PHE A 111 -4.04 -26.67 -13.38
CA PHE A 111 -3.61 -25.85 -14.51
C PHE A 111 -2.18 -25.32 -14.35
N ALA A 112 -1.81 -24.83 -13.16
CA ALA A 112 -0.45 -24.34 -12.92
C ALA A 112 0.60 -25.46 -13.02
N ILE A 113 0.29 -26.66 -12.50
CA ILE A 113 1.16 -27.83 -12.58
C ILE A 113 1.35 -28.29 -14.04
N GLU A 114 0.27 -28.38 -14.82
CA GLU A 114 0.34 -28.79 -16.22
C GLU A 114 1.03 -27.73 -17.11
N GLN A 115 0.80 -26.45 -16.85
CA GLN A 115 1.48 -25.36 -17.56
C GLN A 115 3.00 -25.41 -17.34
N HIS A 116 3.43 -25.64 -16.09
CA HIS A 116 4.84 -25.78 -15.76
C HIS A 116 5.49 -26.99 -16.46
N LYS A 117 4.80 -28.13 -16.57
CA LYS A 117 5.29 -29.30 -17.33
C LYS A 117 5.47 -29.01 -18.83
N ILE A 118 4.54 -28.27 -19.43
CA ILE A 118 4.64 -27.87 -20.84
C ILE A 118 5.84 -26.94 -21.08
N GLU A 119 6.09 -26.01 -20.16
CA GLU A 119 7.23 -25.09 -20.25
C GLU A 119 8.56 -25.81 -20.04
N SER A 120 8.60 -26.78 -19.11
CA SER A 120 9.80 -27.57 -18.80
C SER A 120 10.18 -28.58 -19.88
N SER A 121 9.21 -29.03 -20.70
CA SER A 121 9.43 -29.98 -21.82
C SER A 121 9.79 -29.31 -23.14
N LYS A 122 9.70 -27.97 -23.21
CA LYS A 122 10.10 -27.16 -24.38
C LYS A 122 11.51 -26.57 -24.26
N ALA A 123 12.18 -26.79 -23.12
CA ALA A 123 13.59 -26.45 -22.89
C ALA A 123 14.48 -27.65 -23.20
#